data_AF-U3P8C3-F1
#
_entry.id   AF-U3P8C3-F1
#
_cell.length_a   1.000
_cell.length_b   1.000
_cell.length_c   1.000
_cell.angle_alpha   90.00
_cell.angle_beta   90.00
_cell.angle_gamma   90.00
#
_symmetry.space_group_name_H-M   'P 1'
#
loop_
_entity.id
_entity.type
_entity.pdbx_description
1 polymer ?
#
loop_
_entity_poly.entity_id
_entity_poly.type
_entity_poly.pdbx_seq_one_letter_code
_entity_poly.pdbx_strand_id
1 'polypeptide(L)'
;MTELVHATTGELIDYQPVSPMEIEFIIREIGERLETAVPVLKQMWRDRYEAERELIKARATAMLNSKADSVTEKRAEADLAALPHRLEFDLKKEALHAAEELQKALTAKLYGYLNLNKALASSYNATGR
;
A
#
# COMPACT_ATOMS: atom_id res chain seq x y z
N MET A 1 -15.01 -9.01 26.52
CA MET A 1 -15.12 -7.70 25.86
C MET A 1 -15.43 -6.70 26.95
N THR A 2 -14.53 -5.75 27.18
CA THR A 2 -14.73 -4.72 28.20
C THR A 2 -15.07 -3.46 27.44
N GLU A 3 -16.35 -3.07 27.45
CA GLU A 3 -16.79 -1.82 26.82
C GLU A 3 -16.20 -0.65 27.62
N LEU A 4 -15.31 0.12 26.99
CA LEU A 4 -14.81 1.36 27.55
C LEU A 4 -15.55 2.51 26.87
N VAL A 5 -16.20 3.36 27.67
CA VAL A 5 -16.82 4.58 27.16
C VAL A 5 -15.73 5.65 27.04
N HIS A 6 -15.52 6.19 25.83
CA HIS A 6 -14.60 7.29 25.62
C HIS A 6 -15.07 8.52 26.40
N ALA A 7 -14.33 8.91 27.43
CA ALA A 7 -14.78 9.89 28.43
C ALA A 7 -15.14 11.28 27.85
N THR A 8 -14.61 11.62 26.66
CA THR A 8 -14.81 12.92 26.02
C THR A 8 -15.86 12.92 24.91
N THR A 9 -16.17 11.78 24.30
CA THR A 9 -17.07 11.70 23.13
C THR A 9 -18.29 10.80 23.35
N GLY A 10 -18.29 9.99 24.41
CA GLY A 10 -19.39 9.06 24.72
C GLY A 10 -19.44 7.84 23.80
N GLU A 11 -18.48 7.67 22.90
CA GLU A 11 -18.42 6.50 22.01
C GLU A 11 -18.06 5.23 22.80
N LEU A 12 -18.78 4.14 22.50
CA LEU A 12 -18.45 2.81 22.98
C LEU A 12 -17.23 2.31 22.21
N ILE A 13 -16.10 2.22 22.90
CA ILE A 13 -14.88 1.61 22.37
C ILE A 13 -14.91 0.15 22.79
N ASP A 14 -14.90 -0.75 21.80
CA ASP A 14 -14.66 -2.15 22.05
C ASP A 14 -13.16 -2.34 22.36
N TYR A 15 -12.83 -2.28 23.65
CA TYR A 15 -11.46 -2.46 24.11
C TYR A 15 -11.18 -3.94 24.29
N GLN A 16 -10.42 -4.51 23.36
CA GLN A 16 -9.69 -5.73 23.64
C GLN A 16 -8.39 -5.38 24.37
N PRO A 17 -8.26 -5.71 25.68
CA PRO A 17 -6.98 -5.61 26.35
C PRO A 17 -5.99 -6.52 25.64
N VAL A 18 -4.97 -5.93 25.03
CA VAL A 18 -3.86 -6.64 24.43
C VAL A 18 -2.83 -6.85 25.54
N SER A 19 -2.61 -8.10 25.94
CA SER A 19 -1.55 -8.41 26.91
C SER A 19 -0.18 -8.05 26.35
N PRO A 20 0.83 -7.78 27.20
CA PRO A 20 2.19 -7.51 26.73
C PRO A 20 2.73 -8.59 25.78
N MET A 21 2.40 -9.86 26.04
CA MET A 21 2.77 -10.99 25.18
C MET A 21 2.13 -10.89 23.79
N GLU A 22 0.85 -10.54 23.71
CA GLU A 22 0.14 -10.37 22.43
C GLU A 22 0.67 -9.17 21.65
N ILE A 23 1.07 -8.09 22.33
CA ILE A 23 1.71 -6.92 21.70
C ILE A 23 3.04 -7.33 21.05
N GLU A 24 3.88 -8.08 21.75
CA GLU A 24 5.15 -8.59 21.19
C GLU A 24 4.91 -9.51 19.99
N PHE A 25 3.91 -10.39 20.07
CA PHE A 25 3.54 -11.25 18.94
C PHE A 25 3.09 -10.43 17.72
N ILE A 26 2.26 -9.40 17.92
CA ILE A 26 1.81 -8.52 16.85
C ILE A 26 2.97 -7.72 16.25
N ILE A 27 3.88 -7.20 17.07
CA ILE A 27 5.09 -6.48 16.62
C ILE A 27 5.92 -7.39 15.69
N ARG A 28 6.17 -8.63 16.13
CA ARG A 28 6.92 -9.62 15.36
C ARG A 28 6.24 -9.95 14.04
N GLU A 29 4.95 -10.27 14.07
CA GLU A 29 4.16 -10.59 12.87
C GLU A 29 4.15 -9.45 11.85
N ILE A 30 3.99 -8.19 12.31
CA ILE A 30 4.04 -7.04 11.41
C ILE A 30 5.46 -6.87 10.83
N GLY A 31 6.50 -7.06 11.64
CA GLY A 31 7.90 -7.03 11.17
C GLY A 31 8.16 -8.06 10.07
N GLU A 32 7.82 -9.33 10.31
CA GLU A 32 7.99 -10.41 9.33
C GLU A 32 7.19 -10.13 8.03
N ARG A 33 5.97 -9.60 8.15
CA ARG A 33 5.17 -9.19 6.97
C ARG A 33 5.80 -8.04 6.19
N LEU A 34 6.37 -7.05 6.86
CA LEU A 34 7.03 -5.93 6.19
C LEU A 34 8.30 -6.39 5.45
N GLU A 35 9.07 -7.32 6.03
CA GLU A 35 10.25 -7.91 5.38
C GLU A 35 9.86 -8.75 4.15
N THR A 36 8.85 -9.60 4.29
CA THR A 36 8.36 -10.46 3.20
C THR A 36 7.65 -9.68 2.10
N ALA A 37 7.16 -8.47 2.37
CA ALA A 37 6.57 -7.59 1.37
C ALA A 37 7.59 -7.01 0.37
N VAL A 38 8.88 -6.90 0.74
CA VAL A 38 9.92 -6.30 -0.10
C VAL A 38 10.05 -6.97 -1.49
N PRO A 39 10.22 -8.31 -1.61
CA PRO A 39 10.30 -8.94 -2.92
C PRO A 39 9.00 -8.81 -3.73
N VAL A 40 7.84 -8.78 -3.06
CA VAL A 40 6.53 -8.60 -3.70
C VAL A 40 6.42 -7.21 -4.32
N LEU A 41 6.71 -6.16 -3.54
CA LEU A 41 6.71 -4.77 -4.03
C LEU A 41 7.70 -4.57 -5.18
N LYS A 42 8.89 -5.19 -5.10
CA LYS A 42 9.87 -5.16 -6.19
C LYS A 42 9.31 -5.77 -7.48
N GLN A 43 8.58 -6.87 -7.38
CA GLN A 43 7.94 -7.50 -8.54
C GLN A 43 6.82 -6.60 -9.10
N MET A 44 5.97 -6.02 -8.25
CA MET A 44 4.91 -5.10 -8.68
C MET A 44 5.48 -3.86 -9.41
N TRP A 45 6.57 -3.31 -8.90
CA TRP A 45 7.31 -2.24 -9.58
C TRP A 45 7.77 -2.66 -10.97
N ARG A 46 8.37 -3.86 -11.09
CA ARG A 46 8.80 -4.40 -12.38
C ARG A 46 7.62 -4.56 -13.34
N ASP A 47 6.53 -5.16 -12.89
CA ASP A 47 5.34 -5.42 -13.71
C ASP A 47 4.73 -4.11 -14.24
N ARG A 48 4.67 -3.08 -13.39
CA ARG A 48 4.22 -1.74 -13.76
C ARG A 48 5.12 -1.11 -14.82
N TYR A 49 6.44 -1.19 -14.66
CA TYR A 49 7.39 -0.67 -15.66
C TYR A 49 7.34 -1.44 -16.98
N GLU A 50 7.10 -2.76 -16.94
CA GLU A 50 6.93 -3.56 -18.15
C GLU A 50 5.66 -3.13 -18.91
N ALA A 51 4.52 -2.96 -18.22
CA ALA A 51 3.29 -2.47 -18.84
C ALA A 51 3.42 -1.03 -19.38
N GLU A 52 4.14 -0.16 -18.67
CA GLU A 52 4.44 1.20 -19.14
C GLU A 52 5.24 1.19 -20.45
N ARG A 53 6.24 0.31 -20.54
CA ARG A 53 7.04 0.15 -21.77
C ARG A 53 6.20 -0.36 -22.94
N GLU A 54 5.32 -1.34 -22.70
CA GLU A 54 4.42 -1.84 -23.75
C GLU A 54 3.40 -0.78 -24.19
N LEU A 55 2.86 0.03 -23.27
CA LEU A 55 2.02 1.17 -23.62
C LEU A 55 2.75 2.18 -24.50
N ILE A 56 3.97 2.59 -24.13
CA ILE A 56 4.79 3.52 -24.91
C ILE A 56 5.07 2.95 -26.30
N LYS A 57 5.46 1.68 -26.36
CA LYS A 57 5.74 0.96 -27.62
C LYS A 57 4.51 0.90 -28.52
N ALA A 58 3.37 0.46 -28.00
CA ALA A 58 2.12 0.36 -28.75
C ALA A 58 1.70 1.71 -29.34
N ARG A 59 1.75 2.77 -28.52
CA ARG A 59 1.43 4.13 -28.96
C ARG A 59 2.40 4.63 -30.04
N ALA A 60 3.70 4.42 -29.86
CA ALA A 60 4.70 4.82 -30.84
C ALA A 60 4.56 4.06 -32.16
N THR A 61 4.34 2.74 -32.10
CA THR A 61 4.10 1.91 -33.28
C THR A 61 2.83 2.33 -34.03
N ALA A 62 1.73 2.60 -33.32
CA ALA A 62 0.50 3.08 -33.95
C ALA A 62 0.70 4.46 -34.61
N MET A 63 1.43 5.37 -33.95
CA MET A 63 1.75 6.69 -34.50
C MET A 63 2.59 6.60 -35.79
N LEU A 64 3.57 5.71 -35.84
CA LEU A 64 4.43 5.49 -37.00
C LEU A 64 3.71 4.83 -38.17
N ASN A 65 2.73 3.97 -37.87
CA ASN A 65 1.95 3.24 -38.89
C ASN A 65 0.68 3.97 -39.35
N SER A 66 0.30 5.07 -38.69
CA SER A 66 -0.91 5.80 -39.03
C SER A 66 -0.82 6.45 -40.41
N LYS A 67 -1.90 6.28 -41.17
CA LYS A 67 -2.08 6.86 -42.52
C LYS A 67 -2.83 8.19 -42.51
N ALA A 68 -3.23 8.68 -41.34
CA ALA A 68 -3.97 9.94 -41.24
C ALA A 68 -3.12 11.12 -41.72
N ASP A 69 -3.76 12.15 -42.25
CA ASP A 69 -3.07 13.28 -42.88
C ASP A 69 -2.55 14.27 -41.83
N SER A 70 -3.28 14.45 -40.72
CA SER A 70 -2.88 15.38 -39.66
C SER A 70 -2.23 14.69 -38.47
N VAL A 71 -1.26 15.35 -37.83
CA VAL A 71 -0.62 14.85 -36.59
C VAL A 71 -1.64 14.63 -35.47
N THR A 72 -2.69 15.45 -35.42
CA THR A 72 -3.76 15.33 -34.41
C THR A 72 -4.54 14.03 -34.58
N GLU A 73 -4.92 13.68 -35.81
CA GLU A 73 -5.60 12.42 -36.10
C GLU A 73 -4.70 11.22 -35.83
N LYS A 74 -3.41 11.28 -36.21
CA LYS A 74 -2.43 10.22 -35.89
C LYS A 74 -2.35 9.97 -34.39
N ARG A 75 -2.35 11.02 -33.57
CA ARG A 75 -2.34 10.91 -32.10
C ARG A 75 -3.62 10.27 -31.58
N ALA A 76 -4.78 10.70 -32.09
CA ALA A 76 -6.06 10.13 -31.69
C ALA A 76 -6.16 8.64 -32.04
N GLU A 77 -5.72 8.24 -33.23
CA GLU A 77 -5.64 6.83 -33.64
C GLU A 77 -4.67 6.03 -32.75
N ALA A 78 -3.49 6.58 -32.47
CA ALA A 78 -2.51 5.92 -31.61
C ALA A 78 -2.99 5.77 -30.16
N ASP A 79 -3.68 6.78 -29.63
CA ASP A 79 -4.27 6.73 -28.29
C ASP A 79 -5.39 5.69 -28.22
N LEU A 80 -6.24 5.63 -29.25
CA LEU A 80 -7.30 4.63 -29.37
C LEU A 80 -6.74 3.21 -29.45
N ALA A 81 -5.71 3.00 -30.28
CA ALA A 81 -5.06 1.70 -30.45
C ALA A 81 -4.34 1.23 -29.18
N ALA A 82 -3.83 2.16 -28.37
CA ALA A 82 -3.10 1.86 -27.14
C ALA A 82 -3.99 1.70 -25.89
N LEU A 83 -5.33 1.87 -26.00
CA LEU A 83 -6.25 1.77 -24.87
C LEU A 83 -6.10 0.48 -24.05
N PRO A 84 -5.97 -0.73 -24.63
CA PRO A 84 -5.81 -1.95 -23.85
C PRO A 84 -4.54 -1.93 -22.98
N HIS A 85 -3.43 -1.43 -23.53
CA HIS A 85 -2.17 -1.30 -22.80
C HIS A 85 -2.23 -0.22 -21.72
N ARG A 86 -3.03 0.84 -21.95
CA ARG A 86 -3.25 1.88 -20.97
C ARG A 86 -4.00 1.35 -19.77
N LEU A 87 -5.07 0.58 -19.99
CA LEU A 87 -5.80 -0.08 -18.91
C LEU A 87 -4.89 -1.01 -18.11
N GLU A 88 -4.07 -1.83 -18.78
CA GLU A 88 -3.15 -2.73 -18.09
C GLU A 88 -2.12 -1.98 -17.22
N PHE A 89 -1.55 -0.90 -17.75
CA PHE A 89 -0.65 -0.03 -17.00
C PHE A 89 -1.36 0.59 -15.78
N ASP A 90 -2.56 1.13 -15.97
CA ASP A 90 -3.32 1.80 -14.91
C ASP A 90 -3.67 0.81 -13.78
N LEU A 91 -4.11 -0.41 -14.11
CA LEU A 91 -4.40 -1.47 -13.12
C LEU A 91 -3.16 -1.87 -12.31
N LYS A 92 -2.01 -2.06 -12.98
CA LYS A 92 -0.76 -2.40 -12.30
C LYS A 92 -0.25 -1.26 -11.42
N LYS A 93 -0.43 -0.02 -11.87
CA LYS A 93 -0.08 1.18 -11.10
C LYS A 93 -0.98 1.34 -9.87
N GLU A 94 -2.29 1.14 -10.01
CA GLU A 94 -3.24 1.19 -8.90
C GLU A 94 -2.91 0.13 -7.85
N ALA A 95 -2.69 -1.12 -8.27
CA ALA A 95 -2.31 -2.21 -7.37
C ALA A 95 -1.02 -1.91 -6.61
N LEU A 96 0.00 -1.39 -7.30
CA LEU A 96 1.26 -0.98 -6.65
C LEU A 96 1.03 0.11 -5.61
N HIS A 97 0.27 1.17 -5.93
CA HIS A 97 0.01 2.24 -4.98
C HIS A 97 -0.78 1.75 -3.75
N ALA A 98 -1.78 0.88 -3.94
CA ALA A 98 -2.49 0.28 -2.82
C ALA A 98 -1.55 -0.53 -1.91
N ALA A 99 -0.60 -1.26 -2.47
CA ALA A 99 0.40 -2.00 -1.71
C ALA A 99 1.38 -1.09 -0.95
N GLU A 100 1.81 0.03 -1.56
CA GLU A 100 2.66 1.03 -0.91
C GLU A 100 1.94 1.70 0.27
N GLU A 101 0.67 2.07 0.10
CA GLU A 101 -0.14 2.64 1.19
C GLU A 101 -0.38 1.63 2.31
N LEU A 102 -0.59 0.35 1.99
CA LEU A 102 -0.67 -0.71 2.99
C LEU A 102 0.65 -0.86 3.77
N GLN A 103 1.80 -0.82 3.09
CA GLN A 103 3.11 -0.88 3.76
C GLN A 103 3.31 0.30 4.73
N LYS A 104 2.92 1.51 4.33
CA LYS A 104 2.95 2.70 5.20
C LYS A 104 2.03 2.53 6.40
N ALA A 105 0.80 2.05 6.20
CA ALA A 105 -0.16 1.81 7.27
C ALA A 105 0.35 0.75 8.27
N LEU A 106 0.94 -0.35 7.79
CA LEU A 106 1.55 -1.37 8.63
C LEU A 106 2.75 -0.83 9.42
N THR A 107 3.57 0.02 8.80
CA THR A 107 4.70 0.68 9.47
C THR A 107 4.21 1.62 10.57
N ALA A 108 3.17 2.41 10.32
CA ALA A 108 2.54 3.26 11.34
C ALA A 108 1.95 2.43 12.48
N LYS A 109 1.28 1.31 12.16
CA LYS A 109 0.73 0.37 13.14
C LYS A 109 1.84 -0.24 14.01
N LEU A 110 2.97 -0.65 13.41
CA LEU A 110 4.14 -1.16 14.13
C LEU A 110 4.66 -0.14 15.15
N TYR A 111 4.83 1.12 14.74
CA TYR A 111 5.25 2.18 15.65
C TYR A 111 4.24 2.42 16.78
N GLY A 112 2.95 2.34 16.48
CA GLY A 112 1.89 2.36 17.49
C GLY A 112 2.08 1.29 18.57
N TYR A 113 2.28 0.03 18.17
CA TYR A 113 2.51 -1.07 19.11
C TYR A 113 3.84 -0.95 19.87
N LEU A 114 4.92 -0.52 19.22
CA LEU A 114 6.20 -0.28 19.89
C LEU A 114 6.08 0.79 20.98
N ASN A 115 5.29 1.84 20.75
CA ASN A 115 5.04 2.87 21.75
C ASN A 115 4.16 2.37 22.90
N LEU A 116 3.12 1.59 22.60
CA LEU A 116 2.28 0.94 23.62
C LEU A 116 3.11 0.02 24.52
N ASN A 117 3.99 -0.79 23.93
CA ASN A 117 4.87 -1.69 24.68
C ASN A 117 5.79 -0.92 25.65
N LYS A 118 6.41 0.18 25.18
CA LYS A 118 7.22 1.06 26.04
C LYS A 118 6.43 1.66 27.21
N ALA A 119 5.18 2.08 26.96
CA ALA A 119 4.31 2.64 27.99
C ALA A 119 3.94 1.59 29.05
N LEU A 120 3.62 0.36 28.63
CA LEU A 120 3.33 -0.76 29.53
C LEU A 120 4.57 -1.16 30.36
N ALA A 121 5.74 -1.27 29.74
CA ALA A 121 6.98 -1.55 30.47
C ALA A 121 7.27 -0.48 31.54
N SER A 122 6.97 0.78 31.24
CA SER A 122 7.15 1.89 32.17
C SER A 122 6.16 1.85 33.35
N SER A 123 4.90 1.47 33.13
CA SER A 123 3.89 1.39 34.20
C SER A 123 4.18 0.26 35.19
N TYR A 124 4.64 -0.91 34.72
CA TYR A 124 5.09 -2.00 35.59
C TYR A 124 6.30 -1.58 36.45
N ASN A 125 7.26 -0.85 35.86
CA ASN A 125 8.43 -0.34 36.59
C ASN A 125 8.09 0.78 37.60
N ALA A 126 7.01 1.54 37.37
CA ALA A 126 6.54 2.58 38.28
C ALA A 126 5.75 2.03 39.47
N THR A 127 5.11 0.86 39.32
CA THR A 127 4.28 0.23 40.36
C THR A 127 5.12 -0.69 41.27
N GLY A 128 6.32 -1.08 40.84
CA GLY A 128 7.27 -1.91 41.60
C GLY A 128 8.29 -1.14 42.47
N ARG A 129 8.06 0.15 42.74
CA ARG A 129 8.88 0.98 43.65
C ARG A 129 8.08 1.49 44.83
#